data_AF-A0A6A2ZEP8-F1
#
_entry.id   AF-A0A6A2ZEP8-F1
#
_cell.length_a   1.000
_cell.length_b   1.000
_cell.length_c   1.000
_cell.angle_alpha   90.00
_cell.angle_beta   90.00
_cell.angle_gamma   90.00
#
_symmetry.space_group_name_H-M   'P 1'
#
loop_
_entity.id
_entity.type
_entity.pdbx_description
1 polymer ?
#
loop_
_entity_poly.entity_id
_entity_poly.type
_entity_poly.pdbx_seq_one_letter_code
_entity_poly.pdbx_strand_id
1 'polypeptide(L)'
;MPPPMVRIISSASVSTVAGLPPILPKPSISIQKLPVNPNQETRQKLQRHLQNQIQFSRRDASFLSSISLLTSLFHPSQASAFSIGISGPKDWLKEQKRKSSKFLLAPIDASRQNLRSAYLLLTDKESTNSSKDLEDVQKLLTSAARDCVVQERNSFVAFQANTGVEVCTFRLIVNNASSLLEKKNPVKLEAEAMLDDLISSFTSLNSLASERDIQVASNRQRVADALNDTLTSLDKFEQGVKDCLEV
;
A
#
# COMPACT_ATOMS: atom_id res chain seq x y z
N MET A 1 4.39 68.66 -28.32
CA MET A 1 5.71 68.01 -28.14
C MET A 1 5.63 66.59 -28.68
N PRO A 2 6.18 66.33 -29.87
CA PRO A 2 6.33 64.98 -30.43
C PRO A 2 7.78 64.47 -30.26
N PRO A 3 7.97 63.13 -30.23
CA PRO A 3 9.24 62.52 -29.86
C PRO A 3 10.17 62.31 -31.08
N PRO A 4 11.51 62.29 -30.90
CA PRO A 4 12.41 61.81 -31.92
C PRO A 4 12.79 60.33 -31.70
N MET A 5 12.72 59.56 -32.79
CA MET A 5 13.38 58.27 -32.96
C MET A 5 14.91 58.43 -33.11
N VAL A 6 15.70 57.54 -32.51
CA VAL A 6 17.05 57.19 -33.00
C VAL A 6 17.32 55.69 -32.77
N ARG A 7 17.98 55.07 -33.75
CA ARG A 7 18.28 53.64 -33.95
C ARG A 7 19.78 53.51 -34.20
N ILE A 8 20.55 52.70 -33.45
CA ILE A 8 21.96 52.29 -33.76
C ILE A 8 22.21 50.96 -33.00
N ILE A 9 22.37 49.77 -33.62
CA ILE A 9 23.50 49.09 -34.30
C ILE A 9 24.71 48.72 -33.40
N SER A 10 25.12 47.45 -33.55
CA SER A 10 26.19 46.65 -32.95
C SER A 10 27.62 47.08 -33.29
N SER A 11 28.59 46.85 -32.39
CA SER A 11 30.02 46.61 -32.72
C SER A 11 30.83 46.06 -31.54
N ALA A 12 31.77 45.15 -31.84
CA ALA A 12 32.63 44.36 -30.95
C ALA A 12 34.02 44.97 -30.67
N SER A 13 34.77 44.38 -29.71
CA SER A 13 36.27 44.29 -29.56
C SER A 13 36.56 43.49 -28.26
N VAL A 14 37.15 42.28 -28.16
CA VAL A 14 38.47 41.66 -28.50
C VAL A 14 39.65 41.99 -27.55
N SER A 15 40.03 40.96 -26.76
CA SER A 15 41.34 40.46 -26.24
C SER A 15 42.38 41.31 -25.50
N THR A 16 42.80 40.84 -24.31
CA THR A 16 44.16 40.27 -24.09
C THR A 16 44.23 39.33 -22.86
N VAL A 17 45.16 38.37 -22.96
CA VAL A 17 45.38 37.16 -22.14
C VAL A 17 46.43 37.42 -21.05
N ALA A 18 46.27 36.81 -19.86
CA ALA A 18 47.39 36.50 -18.97
C ALA A 18 47.10 35.26 -18.08
N GLY A 19 47.89 34.19 -18.30
CA GLY A 19 48.44 33.28 -17.28
C GLY A 19 47.51 32.40 -16.41
N LEU A 20 47.39 31.11 -16.76
CA LEU A 20 46.99 30.02 -15.85
C LEU A 20 48.14 29.64 -14.87
N PRO A 21 47.81 29.07 -13.70
CA PRO A 21 48.23 27.69 -13.45
C PRO A 21 47.08 26.74 -13.03
N PRO A 22 47.32 25.41 -13.08
CA PRO A 22 46.30 24.41 -13.32
C PRO A 22 45.54 23.88 -12.10
N ILE A 23 44.34 23.38 -12.41
CA ILE A 23 43.39 22.67 -11.55
C ILE A 23 44.01 21.37 -11.01
N LEU A 24 44.07 21.26 -9.68
CA LEU A 24 44.40 20.03 -8.96
C LEU A 24 43.13 19.20 -8.71
N PRO A 25 43.03 17.94 -9.15
CA PRO A 25 41.94 17.05 -8.80
C PRO A 25 42.20 16.38 -7.45
N LYS A 26 41.17 16.31 -6.59
CA LYS A 26 41.17 15.54 -5.33
C LYS A 26 39.79 14.91 -5.13
N PRO A 27 39.67 13.80 -4.40
CA PRO A 27 40.16 12.48 -4.75
C PRO A 27 39.02 11.45 -4.83
N SER A 28 39.33 10.29 -5.42
CA SER A 28 38.49 9.10 -5.42
C SER A 28 38.13 8.64 -4.01
N ILE A 29 36.83 8.46 -3.77
CA ILE A 29 36.33 7.84 -2.53
C ILE A 29 36.54 6.33 -2.65
N SER A 30 37.48 5.85 -1.83
CA SER A 30 37.78 4.46 -1.54
C SER A 30 36.56 3.75 -0.96
N ILE A 31 36.16 2.61 -1.56
CA ILE A 31 35.19 1.69 -0.98
C ILE A 31 35.86 1.01 0.22
N GLN A 32 35.63 1.55 1.42
CA GLN A 32 35.87 0.83 2.65
C GLN A 32 34.75 -0.20 2.84
N LYS A 33 35.13 -1.48 2.81
CA LYS A 33 34.31 -2.59 3.30
C LYS A 33 34.04 -2.39 4.79
N LEU A 34 32.79 -2.09 5.15
CA LEU A 34 32.27 -2.33 6.50
C LEU A 34 31.74 -3.78 6.58
N PRO A 35 31.76 -4.42 7.75
CA PRO A 35 31.62 -5.86 7.89
C PRO A 35 30.17 -6.31 7.68
N VAL A 36 30.04 -7.41 6.95
CA VAL A 36 28.80 -8.12 6.66
C VAL A 36 28.21 -8.69 7.95
N ASN A 37 26.92 -8.41 8.15
CA ASN A 37 26.10 -8.96 9.23
C ASN A 37 25.94 -10.49 9.04
N PRO A 38 26.19 -11.35 10.06
CA PRO A 38 26.15 -12.81 9.92
C PRO A 38 24.79 -13.41 9.55
N ASN A 39 23.70 -12.64 9.62
CA ASN A 39 22.34 -13.16 9.38
C ASN A 39 21.93 -13.29 7.91
N GLN A 40 22.84 -13.05 6.96
CA GLN A 40 22.53 -13.12 5.51
C GLN A 40 22.97 -14.43 4.85
N GLU A 41 23.86 -15.21 5.47
CA GLU A 41 24.30 -16.53 4.95
C GLU A 41 23.24 -17.63 5.12
N THR A 42 22.42 -17.56 6.17
CA THR A 42 21.41 -18.59 6.47
C THR A 42 20.28 -18.60 5.43
N ARG A 43 19.95 -17.45 4.83
CA ARG A 43 18.89 -17.33 3.82
C ARG A 43 19.33 -17.80 2.43
N GLN A 44 20.59 -17.58 2.06
CA GLN A 44 21.15 -18.07 0.79
C GLN A 44 21.43 -19.58 0.78
N LYS A 45 21.65 -20.21 1.95
CA LYS A 45 21.81 -21.67 2.05
C LYS A 45 20.49 -22.44 1.89
N LEU A 46 19.38 -21.91 2.44
CA LEU A 46 18.06 -22.54 2.29
C LEU A 46 17.55 -22.50 0.84
N GLN A 47 17.81 -21.40 0.14
CA GLN A 47 17.36 -21.21 -1.24
C GLN A 47 18.13 -22.09 -2.25
N ARG A 48 19.43 -22.35 -2.00
CA ARG A 48 20.23 -23.28 -2.83
C ARG A 48 19.95 -24.76 -2.56
N HIS A 49 19.35 -25.11 -1.42
CA HIS A 49 19.02 -26.51 -1.11
C HIS A 49 17.65 -26.94 -1.69
N LEU A 50 16.73 -25.99 -1.89
CA LEU A 50 15.42 -26.28 -2.50
C LEU A 50 15.46 -26.41 -4.03
N GLN A 51 16.50 -25.85 -4.66
CA GLN A 51 16.62 -25.83 -6.14
C GLN A 51 17.26 -27.09 -6.73
N ASN A 52 17.83 -27.98 -5.91
CA ASN A 52 18.49 -29.22 -6.34
C ASN A 52 17.64 -30.49 -6.18
N GLN A 53 16.35 -30.37 -5.82
CA GLN A 53 15.47 -31.50 -5.50
C GLN A 53 14.27 -31.64 -6.44
N ILE A 54 14.40 -31.19 -7.69
CA ILE A 54 13.39 -31.45 -8.72
C ILE A 54 14.07 -31.90 -10.01
N GLN A 55 14.63 -33.12 -9.98
CA GLN A 55 14.93 -33.85 -11.21
C GLN A 55 13.67 -34.60 -11.63
N PHE A 56 12.88 -33.99 -12.52
CA PHE A 56 11.85 -34.71 -13.24
C PHE A 56 12.53 -35.66 -14.24
N SER A 57 12.44 -36.97 -13.96
CA SER A 57 12.75 -38.02 -14.92
C SER A 57 11.74 -37.95 -16.07
N ARG A 58 12.19 -37.40 -17.21
CA ARG A 58 11.47 -37.43 -18.49
C ARG A 58 11.39 -38.89 -18.95
N ARG A 59 10.21 -39.50 -18.86
CA ARG A 59 9.93 -40.74 -19.58
C ARG A 59 9.36 -40.37 -20.94
N ASP A 60 10.15 -40.65 -21.98
CA ASP A 60 9.71 -40.63 -23.36
C ASP A 60 8.63 -41.69 -23.55
N ALA A 61 7.40 -41.25 -23.84
CA ALA A 61 6.31 -42.12 -24.27
C ALA A 61 5.99 -41.76 -25.73
N SER A 62 6.51 -42.59 -26.63
CA SER A 62 6.25 -42.53 -28.07
C SER A 62 4.76 -42.70 -28.38
N PHE A 63 4.32 -41.92 -29.36
CA PHE A 63 3.00 -41.94 -29.97
C PHE A 63 2.67 -43.32 -30.57
N LEU A 64 1.48 -43.84 -30.26
CA LEU A 64 0.76 -44.75 -31.15
C LEU A 64 -0.67 -44.22 -31.34
N SER A 65 -0.89 -43.69 -32.53
CA SER A 65 -2.21 -43.38 -33.07
C SER A 65 -2.89 -44.68 -33.52
N SER A 66 -4.16 -44.86 -33.19
CA SER A 66 -5.02 -45.84 -33.83
C SER A 66 -6.45 -45.32 -33.88
N ILE A 67 -6.96 -45.25 -35.10
CA ILE A 67 -8.29 -44.80 -35.50
C ILE A 67 -9.33 -45.85 -35.09
N SER A 68 -10.47 -45.42 -34.56
CA SER A 68 -11.74 -46.16 -34.69
C SER A 68 -12.91 -45.19 -34.70
N LEU A 69 -13.41 -44.91 -35.90
CA LEU A 69 -14.78 -44.48 -36.13
C LEU A 69 -15.70 -45.69 -35.86
N LEU A 70 -16.74 -45.50 -35.06
CA LEU A 70 -18.15 -45.83 -35.36
C LEU A 70 -19.06 -45.71 -34.13
N THR A 71 -20.07 -44.84 -34.29
CA THR A 71 -21.46 -44.89 -33.79
C THR A 71 -21.82 -44.71 -32.31
N SER A 72 -22.67 -43.70 -32.11
CA SER A 72 -23.47 -43.34 -30.94
C SER A 72 -24.33 -44.48 -30.39
N LEU A 73 -24.51 -44.48 -29.05
CA LEU A 73 -25.80 -44.58 -28.33
C LEU A 73 -25.58 -45.06 -26.88
N PHE A 74 -24.84 -44.30 -26.06
CA PHE A 74 -24.96 -44.41 -24.60
C PHE A 74 -24.74 -43.03 -24.02
N HIS A 75 -25.81 -42.42 -23.52
CA HIS A 75 -25.73 -41.23 -22.67
C HIS A 75 -25.00 -41.67 -21.40
N PRO A 76 -23.78 -41.19 -21.09
CA PRO A 76 -23.21 -41.46 -19.78
C PRO A 76 -24.10 -40.75 -18.76
N SER A 77 -24.65 -41.54 -17.83
CA SER A 77 -25.30 -41.05 -16.62
C SER A 77 -24.47 -39.91 -16.05
N GLN A 78 -25.14 -38.80 -15.71
CA GLN A 78 -24.54 -37.66 -15.04
C GLN A 78 -23.67 -38.19 -13.89
N ALA A 79 -22.35 -38.00 -13.99
CA ALA A 79 -21.45 -38.39 -12.93
C ALA A 79 -21.75 -37.51 -11.72
N SER A 80 -22.52 -38.03 -10.77
CA SER A 80 -22.58 -37.45 -9.43
C SER A 80 -21.20 -37.61 -8.81
N ALA A 81 -20.37 -36.58 -8.98
CA ALA A 81 -19.13 -36.42 -8.24
C ALA A 81 -19.52 -36.16 -6.78
N PHE A 82 -19.67 -37.24 -6.02
CA PHE A 82 -19.63 -37.15 -4.57
C PHE A 82 -18.23 -36.66 -4.21
N SER A 83 -18.10 -35.37 -3.86
CA SER A 83 -16.90 -34.82 -3.26
C SER A 83 -16.70 -35.48 -1.91
N ILE A 84 -16.02 -36.62 -1.90
CA ILE A 84 -15.39 -37.18 -0.71
C ILE A 84 -14.59 -36.03 -0.09
N GLY A 85 -14.76 -35.78 1.22
CA GLY A 85 -14.60 -34.49 1.92
C GLY A 85 -13.20 -33.84 1.95
N ILE A 86 -12.51 -33.79 0.82
CA ILE A 86 -11.31 -32.99 0.59
C ILE A 86 -11.77 -31.71 -0.10
N SER A 87 -11.91 -30.66 0.70
CA SER A 87 -12.02 -29.28 0.27
C SER A 87 -11.06 -29.00 -0.89
N GLY A 88 -11.55 -28.50 -2.02
CA GLY A 88 -10.71 -28.25 -3.19
C GLY A 88 -9.60 -27.24 -2.89
N PRO A 89 -8.55 -27.10 -3.73
CA PRO A 89 -7.45 -26.18 -3.45
C PRO A 89 -7.88 -24.73 -3.15
N LYS A 90 -8.95 -24.27 -3.80
CA LYS A 90 -9.55 -22.94 -3.55
C LYS A 90 -10.17 -22.83 -2.17
N ASP A 91 -10.91 -23.85 -1.75
CA ASP A 91 -11.61 -23.89 -0.46
C ASP A 91 -10.61 -24.10 0.69
N TRP A 92 -9.55 -24.89 0.46
CA TRP A 92 -8.41 -24.97 1.37
C TRP A 92 -7.73 -23.60 1.56
N LEU A 93 -7.51 -22.84 0.48
CA LEU A 93 -6.95 -21.49 0.55
C LEU A 93 -7.87 -20.51 1.28
N LYS A 94 -9.19 -20.61 1.10
CA LYS A 94 -10.17 -19.82 1.85
C LYS A 94 -10.03 -20.09 3.35
N GLU A 95 -9.98 -21.36 3.75
CA GLU A 95 -9.82 -21.74 5.15
C GLU A 95 -8.49 -21.26 5.74
N GLN A 96 -7.40 -21.26 4.97
CA GLN A 96 -6.13 -20.68 5.42
C GLN A 96 -6.23 -19.17 5.64
N LYS A 97 -6.84 -18.42 4.71
CA LYS A 97 -7.07 -16.98 4.86
C LYS A 97 -7.89 -16.69 6.12
N ARG A 98 -8.99 -17.43 6.31
CA ARG A 98 -9.86 -17.37 7.49
C ARG A 98 -9.09 -17.56 8.79
N LYS A 99 -8.23 -18.60 8.88
CA LYS A 99 -7.37 -18.87 10.05
C LYS A 99 -6.32 -17.78 10.30
N SER A 100 -5.84 -17.15 9.24
CA SER A 100 -4.84 -16.08 9.30
C SER A 100 -5.44 -14.67 9.42
N SER A 101 -6.77 -14.54 9.49
CA SER A 101 -7.49 -13.26 9.42
C SER A 101 -6.98 -12.23 10.43
N LYS A 102 -6.62 -12.64 11.65
CA LYS A 102 -6.05 -11.76 12.68
C LYS A 102 -4.83 -10.97 12.21
N PHE A 103 -4.01 -11.53 11.32
CA PHE A 103 -2.83 -10.85 10.80
C PHE A 103 -3.18 -9.85 9.69
N LEU A 104 -4.27 -10.09 8.95
CA LEU A 104 -4.80 -9.15 7.98
C LEU A 104 -5.49 -7.97 8.67
N LEU A 105 -6.15 -8.19 9.81
CA LEU A 105 -6.85 -7.15 10.56
C LEU A 105 -5.94 -6.32 11.47
N ALA A 106 -4.75 -6.80 11.82
CA ALA A 106 -3.85 -6.11 12.75
C ALA A 106 -3.51 -4.65 12.39
N PRO A 107 -3.26 -4.27 11.11
CA PRO A 107 -3.05 -2.86 10.76
C PRO A 107 -4.30 -1.99 10.99
N ILE A 108 -5.50 -2.55 10.79
CA ILE A 108 -6.77 -1.85 11.05
C ILE A 108 -6.89 -1.56 12.55
N ASP A 109 -6.61 -2.57 13.39
CA ASP A 109 -6.62 -2.41 14.85
C ASP A 109 -5.59 -1.37 15.33
N ALA A 110 -4.39 -1.36 14.75
CA ALA A 110 -3.37 -0.38 15.08
C ALA A 110 -3.81 1.06 14.73
N SER A 111 -4.40 1.25 13.54
CA SER A 111 -4.93 2.54 13.12
C SER A 111 -6.09 3.00 14.01
N ARG A 112 -7.01 2.09 14.35
CA ARG A 112 -8.11 2.33 15.30
C ARG A 112 -7.59 2.80 16.66
N GLN A 113 -6.54 2.15 17.19
CA GLN A 113 -5.94 2.54 18.46
C GLN A 113 -5.37 3.97 18.39
N ASN A 114 -4.64 4.30 17.33
CA ASN A 114 -4.12 5.66 17.12
C ASN A 114 -5.24 6.70 17.08
N LEU A 115 -6.32 6.43 16.33
CA LEU A 115 -7.49 7.31 16.26
C LEU A 115 -8.15 7.47 17.63
N ARG A 116 -8.41 6.37 18.36
CA ARG A 116 -9.01 6.42 19.70
C ARG A 116 -8.14 7.20 20.69
N SER A 117 -6.82 7.00 20.68
CA SER A 117 -5.90 7.77 21.51
C SER A 117 -5.97 9.26 21.18
N ALA A 118 -6.00 9.63 19.89
CA ALA A 118 -6.16 11.02 19.47
C ALA A 118 -7.52 11.62 19.92
N TYR A 119 -8.59 10.84 19.82
CA TYR A 119 -9.92 11.27 20.29
C TYR A 119 -9.95 11.54 21.80
N LEU A 120 -9.35 10.65 22.59
CA LEU A 120 -9.27 10.83 24.04
C LEU A 120 -8.48 12.09 24.42
N LEU A 121 -7.34 12.34 23.77
CA LEU A 121 -6.56 13.55 23.99
C LEU A 121 -7.33 14.84 23.63
N LEU A 122 -8.18 14.79 22.61
CA LEU A 122 -9.01 15.95 22.19
C LEU A 122 -10.23 16.19 23.10
N THR A 123 -10.76 15.15 23.72
CA THR A 123 -12.02 15.19 24.48
C THR A 123 -11.84 15.16 25.99
N ASP A 124 -10.60 14.96 26.46
CA ASP A 124 -10.26 15.00 27.88
C ASP A 124 -10.49 16.40 28.45
N LYS A 125 -11.49 16.49 29.34
CA LYS A 125 -11.92 17.72 30.00
C LYS A 125 -10.96 18.21 31.07
N GLU A 126 -10.11 17.34 31.62
CA GLU A 126 -9.07 17.71 32.59
C GLU A 126 -7.78 18.16 31.91
N SER A 127 -7.58 17.80 30.65
CA SER A 127 -6.42 18.25 29.89
C SER A 127 -6.51 19.77 29.64
N THR A 128 -5.46 20.50 29.99
CA THR A 128 -5.30 21.91 29.62
C THR A 128 -5.11 22.11 28.11
N ASN A 129 -5.28 21.04 27.31
CA ASN A 129 -5.03 20.99 25.87
C ASN A 129 -3.69 21.66 25.56
N SER A 130 -2.64 21.15 26.22
CA SER A 130 -1.33 21.73 26.09
C SER A 130 -0.86 21.62 24.63
N SER A 131 0.07 22.48 24.22
CA SER A 131 0.67 22.39 22.88
C SER A 131 1.26 21.00 22.61
N LYS A 132 1.73 20.32 23.66
CA LYS A 132 2.23 18.94 23.61
C LYS A 132 1.14 17.94 23.24
N ASP A 133 -0.03 18.04 23.87
CA ASP A 133 -1.16 17.12 23.60
C ASP A 133 -1.63 17.27 22.15
N LEU A 134 -1.68 18.51 21.64
CA LEU A 134 -2.04 18.80 20.26
C LEU A 134 -0.99 18.27 19.26
N GLU A 135 0.30 18.39 19.56
CA GLU A 135 1.35 17.74 18.77
C GLU A 135 1.20 16.21 18.75
N ASP A 136 0.86 15.62 19.89
CA ASP A 136 0.71 14.17 20.00
C ASP A 136 -0.54 13.69 19.26
N VAL A 137 -1.64 14.45 19.29
CA VAL A 137 -2.80 14.25 18.40
C VAL A 137 -2.37 14.28 16.93
N GLN A 138 -1.62 15.30 16.51
CA GLN A 138 -1.16 15.40 15.12
C GLN A 138 -0.27 14.22 14.71
N LYS A 139 0.62 13.77 15.60
CA LYS A 139 1.47 12.58 15.37
C LYS A 139 0.63 11.32 15.21
N LEU A 140 -0.37 11.12 16.07
CA LEU A 140 -1.27 9.96 16.00
C LEU A 140 -2.09 9.96 14.72
N LEU A 141 -2.66 11.10 14.33
CA LEU A 141 -3.42 11.25 13.09
C LEU A 141 -2.53 11.03 11.86
N THR A 142 -1.32 11.59 11.85
CA THR A 142 -0.34 11.37 10.77
C THR A 142 0.07 9.90 10.67
N SER A 143 0.23 9.23 11.82
CA SER A 143 0.55 7.80 11.87
C SER A 143 -0.58 6.96 11.27
N ALA A 144 -1.83 7.20 11.69
CA ALA A 144 -3.00 6.49 11.19
C ALA A 144 -3.25 6.76 9.69
N ALA A 145 -3.03 8.00 9.24
CA ALA A 145 -3.23 8.38 7.84
C ALA A 145 -2.27 7.67 6.87
N ARG A 146 -1.10 7.17 7.32
CA ARG A 146 -0.16 6.43 6.45
C ARG A 146 -0.74 5.16 5.87
N ASP A 147 -1.74 4.57 6.51
CA ASP A 147 -2.38 3.35 6.02
C ASP A 147 -3.40 3.60 4.90
N CYS A 148 -3.80 4.85 4.68
CA CYS A 148 -4.89 5.22 3.76
C CYS A 148 -4.60 6.38 2.81
N VAL A 149 -3.82 7.37 3.23
CA VAL A 149 -3.63 8.62 2.52
C VAL A 149 -2.29 8.58 1.81
N VAL A 150 -2.34 8.71 0.49
CA VAL A 150 -1.17 9.00 -0.33
C VAL A 150 -0.68 10.39 0.07
N GLN A 151 0.22 10.45 1.04
CA GLN A 151 0.89 11.70 1.37
C GLN A 151 1.56 12.22 0.11
N GLU A 152 1.42 13.52 -0.21
CA GLU A 152 2.13 14.17 -1.32
C GLU A 152 3.63 14.01 -1.09
N ARG A 153 4.20 12.93 -1.61
CA ARG A 153 5.64 12.71 -1.58
C ARG A 153 6.23 13.48 -2.76
N ASN A 154 7.34 14.18 -2.51
CA ASN A 154 8.12 14.91 -3.50
C ASN A 154 8.15 14.17 -4.86
N SER A 155 8.11 14.91 -5.97
CA SER A 155 7.85 14.43 -7.35
C SER A 155 8.59 13.15 -7.78
N PHE A 156 9.76 12.87 -7.20
CA PHE A 156 10.54 11.64 -7.43
C PHE A 156 9.93 10.37 -6.82
N VAL A 157 9.33 10.45 -5.63
CA VAL A 157 8.69 9.30 -4.96
C VAL A 157 7.26 9.12 -5.47
N ALA A 158 6.59 10.19 -5.91
CA ALA A 158 5.33 10.09 -6.65
C ALA A 158 5.49 9.32 -7.97
N PHE A 159 6.61 9.52 -8.69
CA PHE A 159 6.91 8.76 -9.90
C PHE A 159 7.14 7.26 -9.62
N GLN A 160 7.78 6.91 -8.50
CA GLN A 160 7.96 5.52 -8.08
C GLN A 160 6.66 4.87 -7.58
N ALA A 161 5.81 5.63 -6.87
CA ALA A 161 4.49 5.18 -6.44
C ALA A 161 3.57 4.90 -7.64
N ASN A 162 3.66 5.73 -8.70
CA ASN A 162 2.97 5.49 -9.97
C ASN A 162 3.45 4.22 -10.72
N THR A 163 4.59 3.64 -10.35
CA THR A 163 5.13 2.41 -10.99
C THR A 163 4.74 1.09 -10.30
N GLY A 164 3.71 1.09 -9.44
CA GLY A 164 3.06 -0.15 -8.99
C GLY A 164 3.32 -0.56 -7.53
N VAL A 165 3.57 0.40 -6.64
CA VAL A 165 3.60 0.14 -5.19
C VAL A 165 2.34 0.76 -4.59
N GLU A 166 1.33 -0.05 -4.26
CA GLU A 166 0.10 0.44 -3.62
C GLU A 166 0.45 1.17 -2.31
N VAL A 167 0.01 2.43 -2.21
CA VAL A 167 0.43 3.36 -1.14
C VAL A 167 -0.45 3.24 0.11
N CYS A 168 -1.62 2.61 -0.01
CA CYS A 168 -2.58 2.41 1.07
C CYS A 168 -2.51 0.95 1.55
N THR A 169 -2.06 0.74 2.79
CA THR A 169 -2.04 -0.57 3.45
C THR A 169 -3.43 -1.23 3.41
N PHE A 170 -4.50 -0.45 3.57
CA PHE A 170 -5.86 -0.98 3.58
C PHE A 170 -6.33 -1.48 2.21
N ARG A 171 -5.82 -0.90 1.11
CA ARG A 171 -6.04 -1.42 -0.25
C ARG A 171 -5.40 -2.79 -0.43
N LEU A 172 -4.18 -2.97 0.07
CA LEU A 172 -3.51 -4.27 0.09
C LEU A 172 -4.30 -5.32 0.90
N ILE A 173 -4.91 -4.90 2.02
CA ILE A 173 -5.74 -5.78 2.85
C ILE A 173 -6.99 -6.24 2.10
N VAL A 174 -7.78 -5.34 1.50
CA VAL A 174 -8.98 -5.72 0.72
C VAL A 174 -8.63 -6.56 -0.50
N ASN A 175 -7.56 -6.20 -1.21
CA ASN A 175 -7.07 -6.98 -2.34
C ASN A 175 -6.68 -8.39 -1.92
N ASN A 176 -6.06 -8.54 -0.74
CA ASN A 176 -5.76 -9.85 -0.19
C ASN A 176 -7.04 -10.58 0.22
N ALA A 177 -7.90 -9.99 1.04
CA ALA A 177 -9.11 -10.62 1.56
C ALA A 177 -10.03 -11.11 0.43
N SER A 178 -10.21 -10.29 -0.60
CA SER A 178 -11.09 -10.60 -1.74
C SER A 178 -10.43 -11.41 -2.86
N SER A 179 -9.16 -11.82 -2.74
CA SER A 179 -8.40 -12.41 -3.84
C SER A 179 -8.94 -13.75 -4.36
N LEU A 180 -9.75 -14.45 -3.55
CA LEU A 180 -10.39 -15.72 -3.91
C LEU A 180 -11.84 -15.55 -4.39
N LEU A 181 -12.37 -14.33 -4.30
CA LEU A 181 -13.68 -13.95 -4.80
C LEU A 181 -13.60 -13.56 -6.27
N GLU A 182 -14.72 -13.72 -6.97
CA GLU A 182 -14.83 -13.26 -8.35
C GLU A 182 -14.84 -11.74 -8.43
N LYS A 183 -14.37 -11.18 -9.53
CA LYS A 183 -14.28 -9.71 -9.72
C LYS A 183 -15.63 -8.99 -9.58
N LYS A 184 -16.74 -9.65 -9.91
CA LYS A 184 -18.10 -9.11 -9.83
C LYS A 184 -18.85 -9.57 -8.56
N ASN A 185 -18.14 -10.16 -7.61
CA ASN A 185 -18.76 -10.59 -6.36
C ASN A 185 -19.23 -9.37 -5.56
N PRO A 186 -20.48 -9.33 -5.08
CA PRO A 186 -21.04 -8.16 -4.41
C PRO A 186 -20.28 -7.81 -3.12
N VAL A 187 -19.84 -8.81 -2.34
CA VAL A 187 -19.08 -8.59 -1.09
C VAL A 187 -17.74 -7.92 -1.37
N LYS A 188 -17.07 -8.34 -2.46
CA LYS A 188 -15.82 -7.69 -2.90
C LYS A 188 -16.05 -6.23 -3.28
N LEU A 189 -17.06 -5.96 -4.09
CA LEU A 189 -17.37 -4.60 -4.56
C LEU A 189 -17.77 -3.68 -3.41
N GLU A 190 -18.51 -4.21 -2.44
CA GLU A 190 -18.90 -3.47 -1.24
C GLU A 190 -17.70 -3.15 -0.35
N ALA A 191 -16.79 -4.10 -0.13
CA ALA A 191 -15.56 -3.86 0.63
C ALA A 191 -14.64 -2.84 -0.06
N GLU A 192 -14.58 -2.83 -1.40
CA GLU A 192 -13.85 -1.81 -2.17
C GLU A 192 -14.51 -0.42 -2.02
N ALA A 193 -15.85 -0.34 -2.06
CA ALA A 193 -16.56 0.92 -1.84
C ALA A 193 -16.36 1.47 -0.41
N MET A 194 -16.43 0.61 0.61
CA MET A 194 -16.15 0.99 2.00
C MET A 194 -14.72 1.49 2.19
N LEU A 195 -13.76 0.96 1.43
CA LEU A 195 -12.39 1.47 1.44
C LEU A 195 -12.31 2.88 0.84
N ASP A 196 -13.00 3.15 -0.26
CA ASP A 196 -12.99 4.46 -0.90
C ASP A 196 -13.65 5.53 0.02
N ASP A 197 -14.71 5.17 0.74
CA ASP A 197 -15.33 6.00 1.78
C ASP A 197 -14.36 6.27 2.95
N LEU A 198 -13.61 5.25 3.38
CA LEU A 198 -12.62 5.38 4.44
C LEU A 198 -11.45 6.29 4.03
N ILE A 199 -10.93 6.14 2.82
CA ILE A 199 -9.89 7.01 2.27
C ILE A 199 -10.37 8.46 2.22
N SER A 200 -11.62 8.67 1.79
CA SER A 200 -12.24 9.99 1.76
C SER A 200 -12.37 10.60 3.16
N SER A 201 -12.76 9.80 4.15
CA SER A 201 -12.86 10.20 5.56
C SER A 201 -11.49 10.60 6.13
N PHE A 202 -10.45 9.78 5.92
CA PHE A 202 -9.09 10.11 6.32
C PHE A 202 -8.54 11.37 5.63
N THR A 203 -8.87 11.57 4.35
CA THR A 203 -8.45 12.76 3.60
C THR A 203 -9.08 14.02 4.20
N SER A 204 -10.38 13.99 4.49
CA SER A 204 -11.11 15.08 5.15
C SER A 204 -10.59 15.35 6.56
N LEU A 205 -10.35 14.30 7.35
CA LEU A 205 -9.78 14.43 8.69
C LEU A 205 -8.39 15.07 8.64
N ASN A 206 -7.54 14.63 7.71
CA ASN A 206 -6.18 15.17 7.57
C ASN A 206 -6.19 16.63 7.11
N SER A 207 -7.11 17.04 6.22
CA SER A 207 -7.25 18.46 5.86
C SER A 207 -7.65 19.29 7.08
N LEU A 208 -8.65 18.85 7.85
CA LEU A 208 -9.09 19.57 9.05
C LEU A 208 -8.01 19.63 10.15
N ALA A 209 -7.25 18.54 10.32
CA ALA A 209 -6.17 18.48 11.30
C ALA A 209 -4.91 19.26 10.87
N SER A 210 -4.76 19.56 9.58
CA SER A 210 -3.66 20.38 9.07
C SER A 210 -3.92 21.89 9.17
N GLU A 211 -5.18 22.30 9.36
CA GLU A 211 -5.54 23.70 9.64
C GLU A 211 -4.94 24.10 11.00
N ARG A 212 -4.22 25.22 11.05
CA ARG A 212 -3.43 25.64 12.23
C ARG A 212 -4.25 26.05 13.46
N ASP A 213 -5.57 25.85 13.42
CA ASP A 213 -6.52 26.38 14.38
C ASP A 213 -7.13 25.31 15.30
N ILE A 214 -6.52 24.13 15.45
CA ILE A 214 -6.95 23.10 16.44
C ILE A 214 -6.95 23.68 17.87
N GLN A 215 -6.30 24.80 18.16
CA GLN A 215 -6.40 25.43 19.48
C GLN A 215 -7.80 26.01 19.77
N VAL A 216 -8.55 26.39 18.73
CA VAL A 216 -9.91 26.94 18.84
C VAL A 216 -10.89 25.84 19.24
N ALA A 217 -11.65 26.03 20.32
CA ALA A 217 -12.58 25.02 20.84
C ALA A 217 -13.59 24.51 19.79
N SER A 218 -14.12 25.40 18.94
CA SER A 218 -15.02 25.00 17.85
C SER A 218 -14.33 24.13 16.80
N ASN A 219 -13.05 24.35 16.52
CA ASN A 219 -12.29 23.52 15.57
C ASN A 219 -11.89 22.18 16.20
N ARG A 220 -11.58 22.14 17.50
CA ARG A 220 -11.39 20.87 18.23
C ARG A 220 -12.60 19.98 18.13
N GLN A 221 -13.78 20.55 18.35
CA GLN A 221 -15.02 19.79 18.23
C GLN A 221 -15.19 19.24 16.81
N ARG A 222 -14.97 20.07 15.77
CA ARG A 222 -15.04 19.63 14.37
C ARG A 222 -14.04 18.51 14.05
N VAL A 223 -12.82 18.58 14.58
CA VAL A 223 -11.81 17.52 14.40
C VAL A 223 -12.22 16.25 15.16
N ALA A 224 -12.74 16.37 16.38
CA ALA A 224 -13.24 15.23 17.14
C ALA A 224 -14.43 14.54 16.45
N ASP A 225 -15.36 15.31 15.90
CA ASP A 225 -16.51 14.81 15.14
C ASP A 225 -16.02 14.07 13.88
N ALA A 226 -15.14 14.69 13.08
CA ALA A 226 -14.56 14.06 11.88
C ALA A 226 -13.73 12.80 12.21
N LEU A 227 -13.07 12.78 13.37
CA LEU A 227 -12.35 11.61 13.85
C LEU A 227 -13.32 10.49 14.20
N ASN A 228 -14.43 10.78 14.87
CA ASN A 228 -15.48 9.81 15.16
C ASN A 228 -16.14 9.26 13.87
N ASP A 229 -16.35 10.11 12.88
CA ASP A 229 -16.83 9.67 11.55
C ASP A 229 -15.81 8.73 10.88
N THR A 230 -14.52 9.05 10.97
CA THR A 230 -13.44 8.21 10.44
C THR A 230 -13.37 6.86 11.16
N LEU A 231 -13.53 6.83 12.49
CA LEU A 231 -13.62 5.59 13.26
C LEU A 231 -14.82 4.74 12.81
N THR A 232 -15.97 5.38 12.59
CA THR A 232 -17.17 4.69 12.09
C THR A 232 -16.95 4.11 10.69
N SER A 233 -16.29 4.86 9.80
CA SER A 233 -15.90 4.36 8.48
C SER A 233 -14.89 3.23 8.55
N LEU A 234 -13.95 3.28 9.51
CA LEU A 234 -12.95 2.23 9.73
C LEU A 234 -13.60 0.93 10.22
N ASP A 235 -14.59 1.03 11.10
CA ASP A 235 -15.35 -0.11 11.59
C ASP A 235 -16.16 -0.78 10.47
N LYS A 236 -16.79 0.02 9.59
CA LYS A 236 -17.47 -0.51 8.38
C LYS A 236 -16.50 -1.20 7.44
N PHE A 237 -15.36 -0.56 7.15
CA PHE A 237 -14.31 -1.14 6.33
C PHE A 237 -13.81 -2.47 6.88
N GLU A 238 -13.55 -2.56 8.19
CA GLU A 238 -13.17 -3.81 8.83
C GLU A 238 -14.23 -4.89 8.63
N GLN A 239 -15.51 -4.54 8.75
CA GLN A 239 -16.60 -5.47 8.51
C GLN A 239 -16.59 -5.98 7.06
N GLY A 240 -16.43 -5.09 6.07
CA GLY A 240 -16.31 -5.52 4.67
C GLY A 240 -15.11 -6.46 4.41
N VAL A 241 -13.99 -6.24 5.10
CA VAL A 241 -12.84 -7.17 5.06
C VAL A 241 -13.18 -8.52 5.69
N LYS A 242 -13.89 -8.53 6.83
CA LYS A 242 -14.35 -9.76 7.50
C LYS A 242 -15.35 -10.53 6.65
N ASP A 243 -16.27 -9.83 5.99
CA ASP A 243 -17.26 -10.43 5.09
C ASP A 243 -16.56 -11.11 3.89
N CYS A 244 -15.50 -10.50 3.35
CA CYS A 244 -14.66 -11.13 2.32
C CYS A 244 -13.96 -12.41 2.81
N LEU A 245 -13.68 -12.50 4.11
CA LEU A 245 -12.97 -13.60 4.76
C LEU A 245 -13.91 -14.64 5.38
N GLU A 246 -15.22 -14.37 5.45
CA GLU A 246 -16.22 -15.22 6.11
C GLU A 246 -15.89 -15.48 7.60
N VAL A 247 -15.51 -14.41 8.34
CA VAL A 247 -15.12 -14.43 9.78
C VAL A 247 -15.94 -13.50 10.67
#